data_AF-A0A7D4YDS7-F1
#
_entry.id   AF-A0A7D4YDS7-F1
#
_cell.length_a   1.000
_cell.length_b   1.000
_cell.length_c   1.000
_cell.angle_alpha   90.00
_cell.angle_beta   90.00
_cell.angle_gamma   90.00
#
_symmetry.space_group_name_H-M   'P 1'
#
loop_
_entity.id
_entity.type
_entity.pdbx_description
1 polymer ?
#
loop_
_entity_poly.entity_id
_entity_poly.type
_entity_poly.pdbx_seq_one_letter_code
_entity_poly.pdbx_strand_id
1 'polypeptide(L)'
;MGQSTRITEKGQTTIPKPLREKYDLDPGDEVVWIDTDDGLVVKKRTRTEGRGLLVPDDLDESSRDAVADELRERVRDRRDRNYEGA
;
A
#
# COMPACT_ATOMS: atom_id res chain seq x y z
N MET A 1 -19.80 -4.53 -15.35
CA MET A 1 -19.38 -4.25 -16.75
C MET A 1 -17.86 -4.35 -16.81
N GLY A 2 -17.32 -5.25 -17.64
CA GLY A 2 -15.88 -5.33 -17.88
C GLY A 2 -15.49 -4.43 -19.06
N GLN A 3 -14.28 -3.88 -19.04
CA GLN A 3 -13.69 -3.20 -20.19
C GLN A 3 -12.49 -4.03 -20.65
N SER A 4 -12.35 -4.22 -21.97
CA SER A 4 -11.22 -4.93 -22.57
C SER A 4 -10.26 -3.93 -23.21
N THR A 5 -8.96 -4.08 -22.94
CA THR A 5 -7.89 -3.32 -23.60
C THR A 5 -6.95 -4.29 -24.33
N ARG A 6 -6.40 -3.86 -25.47
CA ARG A 6 -5.42 -4.65 -26.22
C ARG A 6 -4.02 -4.42 -25.65
N ILE A 7 -3.24 -5.49 -25.54
CA ILE A 7 -1.82 -5.43 -25.19
C ILE A 7 -1.04 -5.01 -26.44
N THR A 8 -0.12 -4.04 -26.30
CA THR A 8 0.75 -3.60 -27.39
C THR A 8 1.81 -4.65 -27.72
N GLU A 9 2.52 -4.51 -28.84
CA GLU A 9 3.60 -5.43 -29.22
C GLU A 9 4.71 -5.52 -28.15
N LYS A 10 4.86 -4.48 -27.32
CA LYS A 10 5.83 -4.42 -26.22
C LYS A 10 5.29 -4.97 -24.90
N GLY A 11 4.11 -5.58 -24.88
CA GLY A 11 3.51 -6.13 -23.67
C GLY A 11 2.87 -5.09 -22.74
N GLN A 12 2.67 -3.85 -23.18
CA GLN A 12 2.06 -2.81 -22.35
C GLN A 12 0.55 -2.75 -22.54
N THR A 13 -0.19 -2.41 -21.48
CA THR A 13 -1.61 -2.08 -21.57
C THR A 13 -1.90 -0.81 -20.79
N THR A 14 -2.95 -0.10 -21.20
CA THR A 14 -3.34 1.16 -20.57
C THR A 14 -4.53 0.93 -19.65
N ILE A 15 -4.48 1.48 -18.44
CA ILE A 15 -5.60 1.43 -17.50
C ILE A 15 -6.67 2.46 -17.93
N PRO A 16 -7.92 2.02 -18.18
CA PRO A 16 -9.00 2.94 -18.52
C PRO A 16 -9.20 4.04 -17.48
N LYS A 17 -9.55 5.25 -17.94
CA LYS A 17 -9.72 6.44 -17.07
C LYS A 17 -10.66 6.19 -15.87
N PRO A 18 -11.83 5.55 -16.03
CA PRO A 18 -12.73 5.31 -14.89
C PRO A 18 -12.12 4.41 -13.80
N LEU A 19 -11.23 3.49 -14.17
CA LEU A 19 -10.53 2.64 -13.21
C LEU A 19 -9.38 3.40 -12.54
N ARG A 20 -8.67 4.26 -13.27
CA ARG A 20 -7.65 5.14 -12.70
C ARG A 20 -8.23 6.06 -11.64
N GLU A 21 -9.34 6.73 -11.95
CA GLU A 21 -10.02 7.63 -11.00
C GLU A 21 -10.59 6.86 -9.80
N LYS A 22 -11.17 5.68 -10.03
CA LYS A 22 -11.72 4.85 -8.94
C LYS A 22 -10.65 4.36 -7.97
N TYR A 23 -9.46 4.05 -8.47
CA TYR A 23 -8.37 3.50 -7.66
C TYR A 23 -7.25 4.50 -7.37
N ASP A 24 -7.48 5.79 -7.66
CA ASP A 24 -6.55 6.88 -7.39
C ASP A 24 -5.15 6.59 -7.97
N LEU A 25 -5.09 6.22 -9.25
CA LEU A 25 -3.86 5.89 -9.96
C LEU A 25 -3.39 7.06 -10.83
N ASP A 26 -2.31 7.71 -10.39
CA ASP A 26 -1.70 8.85 -11.05
C ASP A 26 -0.45 8.50 -11.84
N PRO A 27 -0.06 9.33 -12.84
CA PRO A 27 1.22 9.15 -13.53
C PRO A 27 2.39 9.18 -12.54
N GLY A 28 3.22 8.13 -12.57
CA GLY A 28 4.34 7.96 -11.64
C GLY A 28 4.05 7.00 -10.48
N ASP A 29 2.79 6.62 -10.27
CA ASP A 29 2.47 5.57 -9.30
C ASP A 29 3.03 4.21 -9.73
N GLU A 30 3.62 3.51 -8.76
CA GLU A 30 4.02 2.12 -8.94
C GLU A 30 2.84 1.18 -8.67
N VAL A 31 2.78 0.06 -9.40
CA VAL A 31 1.78 -0.99 -9.21
C VAL A 31 2.45 -2.34 -9.01
N VAL A 32 1.82 -3.20 -8.22
CA VAL A 32 2.22 -4.58 -8.00
C VAL A 32 1.28 -5.51 -8.76
N TRP A 33 1.87 -6.45 -9.47
CA TRP A 33 1.18 -7.52 -10.17
C TRP A 33 1.18 -8.77 -9.29
N ILE A 34 0.01 -9.33 -9.04
CA ILE A 34 -0.17 -10.50 -8.18
C ILE A 34 -0.85 -11.58 -9.02
N ASP A 35 -0.17 -12.72 -9.15
CA ASP A 35 -0.73 -13.92 -9.76
C ASP A 35 -1.68 -14.60 -8.76
N THR A 36 -2.89 -14.92 -9.22
CA THR A 36 -3.94 -15.57 -8.42
C THR A 36 -4.65 -16.61 -9.28
N ASP A 37 -5.32 -17.57 -8.67
CA ASP A 37 -6.02 -18.65 -9.39
C ASP A 37 -7.11 -18.13 -10.36
N ASP A 38 -7.68 -16.96 -10.07
CA ASP A 38 -8.70 -16.29 -10.90
C ASP A 38 -8.10 -15.33 -11.96
N GLY A 39 -6.78 -15.14 -11.96
CA GLY A 39 -6.06 -14.30 -12.91
C GLY A 39 -5.15 -13.25 -12.26
N LEU A 40 -4.77 -12.24 -13.04
CA LEU A 40 -3.78 -11.25 -12.63
C LEU A 40 -4.44 -10.05 -11.93
N VAL A 41 -4.07 -9.81 -10.67
CA VAL A 41 -4.55 -8.66 -9.90
C VAL A 41 -3.50 -7.55 -9.90
N VAL A 42 -3.93 -6.33 -10.23
CA VAL A 42 -3.09 -5.13 -10.17
C VAL A 42 -3.46 -4.31 -8.94
N LYS A 43 -2.49 -3.97 -8.11
CA LYS A 43 -2.69 -3.13 -6.92
C LYS A 43 -1.75 -1.94 -6.95
N LYS A 44 -2.22 -0.74 -6.56
CA LYS A 44 -1.35 0.41 -6.29
C LYS A 44 -0.34 0.00 -5.22
N ARG A 45 0.96 0.21 -5.48
CA ARG A 45 2.02 -0.06 -4.51
C ARG A 45 1.94 1.00 -3.43
N THR A 46 1.27 0.67 -2.34
CA THR A 46 1.38 1.48 -1.13
C THR A 46 2.70 1.13 -0.47
N ARG A 47 3.69 2.03 -0.53
CA ARG A 47 4.92 1.91 0.27
C ARG A 47 4.48 1.77 1.72
N THR A 48 4.53 0.56 2.27
CA THR A 48 3.96 0.24 3.59
C THR A 48 4.97 0.58 4.68
N GLU A 49 5.73 1.66 4.51
CA GLU A 49 6.65 2.15 5.52
C GLU A 49 5.90 2.93 6.62
N GLY A 50 4.59 3.20 6.46
CA GLY A 50 3.87 4.04 7.43
C GLY A 50 2.35 3.89 7.52
N ARG A 51 1.73 2.76 7.15
CA ARG A 51 0.28 2.60 7.40
C ARG A 51 0.00 2.28 8.88
N GLY A 52 -0.14 3.35 9.66
CA GLY A 52 -0.58 3.35 11.06
C GLY A 52 -0.24 4.63 11.82
N LEU A 53 0.71 5.43 11.31
CA LEU A 53 1.12 6.69 11.91
C LEU A 53 0.49 7.86 11.17
N LEU A 54 -0.38 8.63 11.83
CA LEU A 54 -0.67 10.01 11.45
C LEU A 54 0.58 10.85 11.77
N VAL A 55 1.66 10.64 11.02
CA VAL A 55 2.87 11.45 11.11
C VAL A 55 2.72 12.59 10.10
N PRO A 56 2.87 13.85 10.54
CA PRO A 56 2.87 15.02 9.65
C PRO A 56 3.79 14.82 8.45
N ASP A 57 3.31 15.24 7.27
CA ASP A 57 4.04 15.12 6.00
C ASP A 57 5.34 15.95 5.98
N ASP A 58 5.55 16.86 6.93
CA ASP A 58 6.74 17.70 7.05
C ASP A 58 7.91 17.08 7.85
N LEU A 59 7.77 15.84 8.34
CA LEU A 59 8.87 15.17 9.07
C LEU A 59 9.89 14.52 8.12
N ASP A 60 11.17 14.73 8.41
CA ASP A 60 12.29 14.03 7.78
C ASP A 60 12.28 12.52 8.07
N GLU A 61 12.89 11.75 7.17
CA GLU A 61 12.89 10.28 7.17
C GLU A 61 13.41 9.70 8.50
N SER A 62 14.49 10.27 9.05
CA SER A 62 15.04 9.92 10.36
C SER A 62 14.03 10.05 11.50
N SER A 63 13.26 11.14 11.50
CA SER A 63 12.26 11.40 12.52
C SER A 63 11.06 10.44 12.39
N ARG A 64 10.72 10.00 11.17
CA ARG A 64 9.64 9.03 10.97
C ARG A 64 10.00 7.65 11.48
N ASP A 65 11.22 7.20 11.20
CA ASP A 65 11.70 5.90 11.67
C ASP A 65 11.70 5.82 13.20
N ALA A 66 12.17 6.87 13.87
CA ALA A 66 12.16 6.94 15.34
C ALA A 66 10.75 6.83 15.93
N VAL A 67 9.77 7.52 15.34
CA VAL A 67 8.37 7.46 15.80
C VAL A 67 7.74 6.09 15.51
N ALA A 68 8.11 5.46 14.39
CA ALA A 68 7.64 4.13 14.05
C ALA A 68 8.15 3.06 15.05
N ASP A 69 9.42 3.14 15.45
CA ASP A 69 10.00 2.23 16.43
C ASP A 69 9.40 2.39 17.83
N GLU A 70 9.25 3.63 18.31
CA GLU A 70 8.61 3.89 19.61
C GLU A 70 7.19 3.30 19.69
N LEU A 71 6.41 3.44 18.60
CA LEU A 71 5.06 2.90 18.54
C LEU A 71 5.02 1.37 18.44
N ARG A 72 5.99 0.74 17.77
CA ARG A 72 6.15 -0.72 17.75
C ARG A 72 6.42 -1.25 19.16
N GLU A 73 7.28 -0.59 19.91
CA GLU A 73 7.58 -0.93 21.31
C GLU A 73 6.32 -0.79 22.18
N ARG A 74 5.60 0.33 22.07
CA ARG A 74 4.37 0.57 22.83
C ARG A 74 3.27 -0.45 22.56
N VAL A 75 3.12 -0.91 21.31
CA VAL A 75 2.13 -1.94 20.95
C VAL A 75 2.51 -3.30 21.52
N ARG A 76 3.81 -3.64 21.54
CA ARG A 76 4.32 -4.88 22.15
C ARG A 76 4.02 -4.90 23.65
N ASP A 77 4.33 -3.83 24.37
CA ASP A 77 4.06 -3.72 25.81
C ASP A 77 2.57 -3.83 26.18
N ARG A 78 1.67 -3.40 25.29
CA ARG A 78 0.23 -3.50 25.51
C ARG A 78 -0.29 -4.93 25.33
N ARG A 79 0.39 -5.76 24.53
CA ARG A 79 0.01 -7.16 24.30
C ARG A 79 0.33 -8.04 25.50
N ASP A 80 1.49 -7.85 26.10
CA ASP A 80 1.95 -8.69 27.21
C ASP A 80 1.09 -8.49 28.47
N ARG A 81 0.68 -7.25 28.76
CA ARG A 81 -0.23 -6.96 29.90
C ARG A 81 -1.64 -7.52 29.76
N ASN A 82 -2.10 -7.88 28.55
CA ASN A 82 -3.43 -8.48 28.37
C ASN A 82 -3.45 -9.99 28.61
N TYR A 83 -2.28 -10.66 28.68
CA TYR A 83 -2.20 -12.11 28.87
C TYR A 83 -1.88 -12.55 30.31
N GLU A 84 -1.55 -11.63 31.22
CA GLU A 84 -1.28 -11.94 32.64
C GLU A 84 -2.54 -11.95 33.54
N GLY A 85 -3.74 -11.77 32.96
CA GLY A 85 -5.01 -11.65 33.72
C GLY A 85 -6.14 -12.58 33.29
N ALA A 86 -5.85 -13.64 32.52
CA ALA A 86 -6.83 -14.66 32.10
C ALA A 86 -6.75 -15.93 32.96
#